data_AF-A0A383A526-F1
#
_entry.id   AF-A0A383A526-F1
#
_cell.length_a   1.000
_cell.length_b   1.000
_cell.length_c   1.000
_cell.angle_alpha   90.00
_cell.angle_beta   90.00
_cell.angle_gamma   90.00
#
_symmetry.space_group_name_H-M   'P 1'
#
loop_
_entity.id
_entity.type
_entity.pdbx_description
1 polymer ?
#
loop_
_entity_poly.entity_id
_entity_poly.type
_entity_poly.pdbx_seq_one_letter_code
_entity_poly.pdbx_strand_id
1 'polypeptide(L)'
;MSRIVIIGESRWQLAWSGCILSLALIFGLVAGLSLSPRLAEAQAFKTLDEPVGMVFNYIEQDSADAFEEVMARLGQVMAESENPERVQQASGWKVYKAIEPGPNNNVLYVWFIDPTVPEADYSVAQILNE
;
A
#
# COMPACT_ATOMS: atom_id res chain seq x y z
N MET A 1 -43.03 -6.06 69.01
CA MET A 1 -42.32 -7.34 69.21
C MET A 1 -41.81 -7.82 67.86
N SER A 2 -40.50 -8.12 67.77
CA SER A 2 -39.73 -8.91 66.75
C SER A 2 -39.81 -8.50 65.26
N ARG A 3 -38.81 -7.96 64.55
CA ARG A 3 -37.39 -8.31 64.17
C ARG A 3 -37.19 -9.35 63.04
N ILE A 4 -36.72 -8.85 61.86
CA ILE A 4 -35.58 -9.28 61.00
C ILE A 4 -35.81 -10.56 60.13
N VAL A 5 -35.44 -10.69 58.84
CA VAL A 5 -34.19 -10.39 58.11
C VAL A 5 -34.47 -10.04 56.63
N ILE A 6 -33.83 -9.01 56.06
CA ILE A 6 -33.43 -9.02 54.63
C ILE A 6 -31.94 -8.66 54.57
N ILE A 7 -31.20 -9.58 53.97
CA ILE A 7 -29.75 -9.56 53.72
C ILE A 7 -29.44 -8.40 52.77
N GLY A 8 -28.57 -7.48 53.18
CA GLY A 8 -28.10 -6.37 52.34
C GLY A 8 -26.89 -6.79 51.50
N GLU A 9 -27.04 -6.78 50.17
CA GLU A 9 -25.93 -7.02 49.25
C GLU A 9 -24.87 -5.90 49.29
N SER A 10 -23.62 -6.34 49.32
CA SER A 10 -22.42 -5.51 49.45
C SER A 10 -22.11 -4.74 48.17
N ARG A 11 -21.93 -3.42 48.29
CA ARG A 11 -21.59 -2.44 47.25
C ARG A 11 -20.20 -2.63 46.60
N TRP A 12 -19.55 -3.77 46.80
CA TRP A 12 -18.17 -4.05 46.35
C TRP A 12 -18.08 -4.94 45.10
N GLN A 13 -19.18 -5.54 44.63
CA GLN A 13 -19.18 -6.42 43.44
C GLN A 13 -19.38 -5.67 42.10
N LEU A 14 -19.81 -4.40 42.14
CA LEU A 14 -20.03 -3.59 40.92
C LEU A 14 -18.78 -2.85 40.42
N ALA A 15 -17.78 -2.64 41.27
CA ALA A 15 -16.56 -1.94 40.90
C ALA A 15 -15.60 -2.79 40.03
N TRP A 16 -15.72 -4.11 40.08
CA TRP A 16 -14.81 -5.03 39.38
C TRP A 16 -15.23 -5.27 37.92
N SER A 17 -16.53 -5.24 37.61
CA SER A 17 -17.04 -5.45 36.24
C SER A 17 -16.78 -4.27 35.30
N GLY A 18 -16.68 -3.04 35.83
CA GLY A 18 -16.42 -1.83 35.02
C GLY A 18 -14.98 -1.69 34.53
N CYS A 19 -14.00 -2.21 35.28
CA CYS A 19 -12.59 -2.15 34.91
C CYS A 19 -12.24 -3.15 33.79
N ILE A 20 -12.88 -4.33 33.78
CA ILE A 20 -12.62 -5.37 32.78
C ILE A 20 -13.18 -4.96 31.40
N LEU A 21 -14.37 -4.34 31.36
CA LEU A 21 -14.93 -3.81 30.11
C LEU A 21 -14.13 -2.62 29.55
N SER A 22 -13.60 -1.76 30.43
CA SER A 22 -12.78 -0.61 30.01
C SER A 22 -11.41 -1.04 29.46
N LEU A 23 -10.79 -2.08 30.02
CA LEU A 23 -9.53 -2.62 29.50
C LEU A 23 -9.69 -3.29 28.12
N ALA A 24 -10.81 -3.98 27.88
CA ALA A 24 -11.08 -4.62 26.58
C ALA A 24 -11.29 -3.59 25.44
N LEU A 25 -11.95 -2.46 25.73
CA LEU A 25 -12.17 -1.38 24.76
C LEU A 25 -10.88 -0.64 24.38
N ILE A 26 -9.98 -0.43 25.34
CA ILE A 26 -8.70 0.24 25.09
C ILE A 26 -7.74 -0.66 24.29
N PHE A 27 -7.69 -1.97 24.61
CA PHE A 27 -6.88 -2.92 23.84
C PHE A 27 -7.40 -3.12 22.41
N GLY A 28 -8.73 -3.15 22.23
CA GLY A 28 -9.36 -3.21 20.91
C GLY A 28 -9.09 -1.97 20.04
N LEU A 29 -9.06 -0.77 20.64
CA LEU A 29 -8.79 0.48 19.92
C LEU A 29 -7.31 0.61 19.52
N VAL A 30 -6.37 0.20 20.38
CA VAL A 30 -4.92 0.26 20.10
C VAL A 30 -4.48 -0.84 19.11
N ALA A 31 -5.06 -2.04 19.19
CA ALA A 31 -4.82 -3.10 18.22
C ALA A 31 -5.47 -2.80 16.86
N GLY A 32 -6.69 -2.23 16.84
CA GLY A 32 -7.39 -1.84 15.62
C GLY A 32 -6.68 -0.75 14.82
N LEU A 33 -5.91 0.13 15.48
CA LEU A 33 -5.08 1.14 14.81
C LEU A 33 -3.73 0.61 14.30
N SER A 34 -3.27 -0.55 14.80
CA SER A 34 -1.96 -1.13 14.46
C SER A 34 -2.03 -2.26 13.44
N LEU A 35 -3.22 -2.79 13.16
CA LEU A 35 -3.47 -3.91 12.25
C LEU A 35 -4.36 -3.56 11.05
N SER A 36 -4.52 -2.28 10.72
CA SER A 36 -4.88 -1.97 9.34
C SER A 36 -3.70 -2.42 8.49
N PRO A 37 -3.82 -3.47 7.65
CA PRO A 37 -2.94 -3.51 6.51
C PRO A 37 -3.25 -2.20 5.79
N ARG A 38 -2.33 -1.24 5.85
CA ARG A 38 -2.06 -0.46 4.67
C ARG A 38 -1.59 -1.52 3.68
N LEU A 39 -2.55 -2.20 3.07
CA LEU A 39 -2.42 -2.59 1.69
C LEU A 39 -2.00 -1.25 1.08
N ALA A 40 -0.71 -1.12 0.79
CA ALA A 40 -0.33 -0.21 -0.26
C ALA A 40 -1.29 -0.59 -1.38
N GLU A 41 -2.31 0.23 -1.60
CA GLU A 41 -3.14 0.12 -2.79
C GLU A 41 -2.13 0.32 -3.90
N ALA A 42 -1.56 -0.80 -4.37
CA ALA A 42 -0.76 -0.85 -5.57
C ALA A 42 -1.61 -0.11 -6.58
N GLN A 43 -1.08 1.02 -7.06
CA GLN A 43 -1.81 1.94 -7.92
C GLN A 43 -2.58 1.13 -8.95
N ALA A 44 -3.85 1.45 -9.14
CA ALA A 44 -4.79 0.77 -10.03
C ALA A 44 -4.40 0.95 -11.51
N PHE A 45 -3.19 0.55 -11.85
CA PHE A 45 -2.58 0.55 -13.16
C PHE A 45 -2.20 -0.90 -13.45
N LYS A 46 -3.19 -1.66 -13.92
CA LYS A 46 -2.98 -3.07 -14.26
C LYS A 46 -2.80 -3.24 -15.75
N THR A 47 -3.72 -2.70 -16.56
CA THR A 47 -3.70 -2.88 -18.01
C THR A 47 -3.72 -1.55 -18.74
N LEU A 48 -3.09 -1.54 -19.92
CA LEU A 48 -3.13 -0.45 -20.89
C LEU A 48 -3.60 -1.02 -22.22
N ASP A 49 -4.86 -0.76 -22.57
CA ASP A 49 -5.46 -1.34 -23.78
C ASP A 49 -5.27 -0.44 -25.01
N GLU A 50 -4.89 0.83 -24.78
CA GLU A 50 -4.53 1.78 -25.84
C GLU A 50 -3.08 1.58 -26.29
N PRO A 51 -2.74 1.82 -27.57
CA PRO A 51 -1.38 1.57 -28.11
C PRO A 51 -0.25 2.31 -27.40
N VAL A 52 -0.56 3.42 -26.73
CA VAL A 52 0.38 4.25 -25.98
C VAL A 52 -0.25 4.63 -24.63
N GLY A 53 0.54 4.54 -23.57
CA GLY A 53 0.10 4.95 -22.23
C GLY A 53 1.13 5.80 -21.49
N MET A 54 0.63 6.64 -20.59
CA MET A 54 1.45 7.44 -19.69
C MET A 54 1.01 7.27 -18.23
N VAL A 55 1.97 7.09 -17.33
CA VAL A 55 1.73 7.07 -15.87
C VAL A 55 2.59 8.13 -15.19
N PHE A 56 1.94 8.94 -14.36
CA PHE A 56 2.58 10.02 -13.62
C PHE A 56 2.79 9.57 -12.17
N ASN A 57 4.06 9.41 -11.80
CA ASN A 57 4.49 8.95 -10.49
C ASN A 57 5.08 10.14 -9.73
N TYR A 58 4.35 10.61 -8.71
CA TYR A 58 4.83 11.65 -7.80
C TYR A 58 5.53 10.99 -6.62
N ILE A 59 6.85 11.11 -6.57
CA ILE A 59 7.68 10.46 -5.55
C ILE A 59 8.21 11.53 -4.60
N GLU A 60 8.11 11.29 -3.29
CA GLU A 60 8.74 12.17 -2.30
C GLU A 60 10.23 12.31 -2.59
N GLN A 61 10.78 13.52 -2.45
CA GLN A 61 12.16 13.82 -2.83
C GLN A 61 13.17 12.86 -2.17
N ASP A 62 12.97 12.52 -0.90
CA ASP A 62 13.85 11.63 -0.13
C ASP A 62 13.73 10.14 -0.54
N SER A 63 12.71 9.78 -1.33
CA SER A 63 12.49 8.43 -1.86
C SER A 63 12.87 8.28 -3.33
N ALA A 64 13.38 9.34 -3.97
CA ALA A 64 13.69 9.36 -5.39
C ALA A 64 14.75 8.32 -5.78
N ASP A 65 15.83 8.20 -5.00
CA ASP A 65 16.91 7.25 -5.28
C ASP A 65 16.42 5.80 -5.15
N ALA A 66 15.64 5.50 -4.12
CA ALA A 66 15.04 4.17 -3.94
C ALA A 66 14.08 3.81 -5.08
N PHE A 67 13.31 4.79 -5.58
CA PHE A 67 12.46 4.59 -6.75
C PHE A 67 13.29 4.29 -8.01
N GLU A 68 14.37 5.03 -8.25
CA GLU A 68 15.26 4.79 -9.38
C GLU A 68 15.91 3.39 -9.33
N GLU A 69 16.32 2.93 -8.15
CA GLU A 69 16.83 1.56 -7.94
C GLU A 69 15.76 0.49 -8.25
N VAL A 70 14.52 0.70 -7.80
CA VAL A 70 13.39 -0.20 -8.11
C VAL A 70 13.15 -0.27 -9.61
N MET A 71 13.17 0.88 -10.32
CA MET A 71 12.97 0.89 -11.77
C MET A 71 14.12 0.24 -12.54
N ALA A 72 15.36 0.42 -12.08
CA ALA A 72 16.52 -0.26 -12.64
C ALA A 72 16.39 -1.79 -12.48
N ARG A 73 15.97 -2.24 -11.29
CA ARG A 73 15.74 -3.67 -11.03
C ARG A 73 14.59 -4.23 -11.87
N LEU A 74 13.50 -3.48 -12.04
CA LEU A 74 12.38 -3.86 -12.88
C LEU A 74 12.84 -4.11 -14.32
N GLY A 75 13.58 -3.15 -14.90
CA GLY A 75 14.11 -3.29 -16.26
C GLY A 75 15.01 -4.51 -16.42
N GLN A 76 15.85 -4.80 -15.42
CA GLN A 76 16.69 -6.01 -15.42
C GLN A 76 15.86 -7.29 -15.40
N VAL A 77 14.91 -7.41 -14.46
CA VAL A 77 14.05 -8.60 -14.32
C VAL A 77 13.27 -8.87 -15.61
N MET A 78 12.73 -7.83 -16.24
CA MET A 78 11.98 -7.99 -17.48
C MET A 78 12.87 -8.35 -18.68
N ALA A 79 14.10 -7.82 -18.74
CA ALA A 79 15.05 -8.13 -19.81
C ALA A 79 15.64 -9.55 -19.70
N GLU A 80 15.78 -10.08 -18.49
CA GLU A 80 16.28 -11.43 -18.20
C GLU A 80 15.17 -12.49 -18.20
N SER A 81 13.90 -12.09 -18.34
CA SER A 81 12.76 -12.98 -18.28
C SER A 81 12.71 -13.97 -19.46
N GLU A 82 12.34 -15.22 -19.18
CA GLU A 82 12.01 -16.21 -20.22
C GLU A 82 10.64 -15.95 -20.87
N ASN A 83 9.80 -15.08 -20.27
CA ASN A 83 8.52 -14.70 -20.83
C ASN A 83 8.72 -13.63 -21.92
N PRO A 84 8.46 -13.92 -23.21
CA PRO A 84 8.64 -12.96 -24.30
C PRO A 84 7.76 -11.72 -24.14
N GLU A 85 6.64 -11.81 -23.41
CA GLU A 85 5.78 -10.67 -23.09
C GLU A 85 6.49 -9.64 -22.22
N ARG A 86 7.27 -10.07 -21.20
CA ARG A 86 8.03 -9.19 -20.32
C ARG A 86 9.13 -8.45 -21.09
N VAL A 87 9.81 -9.16 -21.98
CA VAL A 87 10.82 -8.56 -22.87
C VAL A 87 10.17 -7.50 -23.78
N GLN A 88 8.99 -7.79 -24.32
CA GLN A 88 8.25 -6.83 -25.14
C GLN A 88 7.81 -5.61 -24.33
N GLN A 89 7.24 -5.79 -23.14
CA GLN A 89 6.87 -4.69 -22.25
C GLN A 89 8.09 -3.82 -21.90
N ALA A 90 9.25 -4.42 -21.62
CA ALA A 90 10.47 -3.67 -21.31
C ALA A 90 10.92 -2.81 -22.49
N SER A 91 10.75 -3.29 -23.73
CA SER A 91 11.15 -2.55 -24.92
C SER A 91 10.31 -1.29 -25.17
N GLY A 92 9.03 -1.30 -24.78
CA GLY A 92 8.12 -0.18 -24.92
C GLY A 92 8.15 0.80 -23.74
N TRP A 93 8.61 0.37 -22.57
CA TRP A 93 8.52 1.12 -21.32
C TRP A 93 9.75 2.01 -21.09
N LYS A 94 9.54 3.33 -21.13
CA LYS A 94 10.54 4.36 -20.82
C LYS A 94 10.17 5.08 -19.53
N VAL A 95 11.17 5.43 -18.73
CA VAL A 95 10.99 6.20 -17.49
C VAL A 95 11.72 7.54 -17.66
N TYR A 96 10.98 8.63 -17.54
CA TYR A 96 11.51 9.99 -17.61
C TYR A 96 11.42 10.66 -16.24
N LYS A 97 12.47 11.37 -15.84
CA LYS A 97 12.48 12.23 -14.66
C LYS A 97 12.25 13.67 -15.08
N ALA A 98 11.26 14.34 -14.49
CA ALA A 98 11.07 15.76 -14.69
C ALA A 98 12.20 16.56 -14.01
N ILE A 99 12.66 17.62 -14.68
CA ILE A 99 13.65 18.55 -14.10
C ILE A 99 13.01 19.61 -13.20
N GLU A 100 11.71 19.85 -13.38
CA GLU A 100 10.92 20.76 -12.55
C GLU A 100 10.33 20.00 -11.35
N PRO A 101 10.29 20.63 -10.16
CA PRO A 101 9.63 20.03 -9.01
C PRO A 101 8.12 19.90 -9.26
N GLY A 102 7.56 18.74 -8.90
CA GLY A 102 6.14 18.50 -8.91
C GLY A 102 5.42 19.13 -7.71
N PRO A 103 4.09 18.96 -7.61
CA PRO A 103 3.32 19.35 -6.44
C PRO A 103 3.93 18.79 -5.14
N ASN A 104 3.86 19.57 -4.07
CA ASN A 104 4.42 19.22 -2.76
C ASN A 104 5.93 18.92 -2.76
N ASN A 105 6.68 19.48 -3.72
CA ASN A 105 8.13 19.26 -3.87
C ASN A 105 8.48 17.79 -4.17
N ASN A 106 7.53 17.02 -4.71
CA ASN A 106 7.78 15.68 -5.19
C ASN A 106 8.58 15.71 -6.50
N VAL A 107 9.38 14.68 -6.72
CA VAL A 107 9.99 14.39 -8.01
C VAL A 107 8.96 13.68 -8.89
N LEU A 108 8.68 14.22 -10.06
CA LEU A 108 7.78 13.59 -11.03
C LEU A 108 8.57 12.65 -11.93
N TYR A 109 8.16 11.37 -11.95
CA TYR A 109 8.56 10.40 -12.95
C TYR A 109 7.41 10.07 -13.88
N VAL A 110 7.66 10.05 -15.18
CA VAL A 110 6.69 9.68 -16.20
C VAL A 110 7.08 8.34 -16.79
N TRP A 111 6.22 7.35 -16.65
CA TRP A 111 6.28 6.16 -17.48
C TRP A 111 5.64 6.51 -18.81
N PHE A 112 6.37 6.28 -19.89
CA PHE A 112 5.89 6.40 -21.25
C PHE A 112 6.03 5.03 -21.91
N ILE A 113 4.90 4.43 -22.27
CA ILE A 113 4.85 3.06 -22.76
C ILE A 113 4.34 3.08 -24.21
N ASP A 114 5.21 2.76 -25.16
CA ASP A 114 4.95 2.77 -26.60
C ASP A 114 5.83 1.75 -27.34
N PRO A 115 5.28 0.65 -27.90
CA PRO A 115 3.87 0.27 -27.81
C PRO A 115 3.53 -0.35 -26.45
N THR A 116 2.26 -0.31 -26.07
CA THR A 116 1.71 -1.15 -25.01
C THR A 116 1.54 -2.58 -25.51
N VAL A 117 1.67 -3.53 -24.58
CA VAL A 117 1.24 -4.91 -24.75
C VAL A 117 -0.20 -5.06 -24.24
N PRO A 118 -1.17 -5.45 -25.10
CA PRO A 118 -2.57 -5.60 -24.72
C PRO A 118 -2.76 -6.60 -23.57
N GLU A 119 -3.65 -6.28 -22.62
CA GLU A 119 -3.99 -7.10 -21.44
C GLU A 119 -2.81 -7.40 -20.47
N ALA A 120 -1.61 -6.89 -20.76
CA ALA A 120 -0.43 -7.17 -19.95
C ALA A 120 -0.50 -6.43 -18.60
N ASP A 121 -0.06 -7.10 -17.53
CA ASP A 121 0.01 -6.51 -16.19
C ASP A 121 1.27 -5.65 -16.04
N TYR A 122 1.10 -4.36 -15.76
CA TYR A 122 2.19 -3.38 -15.50
C TYR A 122 2.41 -3.09 -14.01
N SER A 123 1.86 -3.90 -13.11
CA SER A 123 2.13 -3.81 -11.68
C SER A 123 3.60 -4.12 -11.38
N VAL A 124 4.38 -3.09 -11.06
CA VAL A 124 5.82 -3.21 -10.73
C VAL A 124 6.06 -4.25 -9.64
N ALA A 125 5.24 -4.24 -8.58
CA ALA A 125 5.37 -5.21 -7.50
C ALA A 125 5.08 -6.65 -7.96
N GLN A 126 4.13 -6.85 -8.86
CA GLN A 126 3.83 -8.18 -9.40
C GLN A 126 5.01 -8.69 -10.23
N ILE A 127 5.53 -7.86 -11.13
CA ILE A 127 6.63 -8.21 -12.04
C ILE A 127 7.91 -8.54 -11.26
N LEU A 128 8.22 -7.77 -10.21
CA LEU A 128 9.41 -7.99 -9.38
C LEU A 128 9.35 -9.28 -8.53
N ASN A 129 8.17 -9.88 -8.38
CA ASN A 129 7.96 -11.12 -7.61
C ASN A 129 7.86 -12.38 -8.50
N GLU A 130 8.07 -12.25 -9.82
CA GLU A 130 8.17 -13.38 -10.77
C GLU A 130 9.55 -14.03 -10.74
#